data_AF-A0A7R9ZDD8-F1
#
_entry.id   AF-A0A7R9ZDD8-F1
#
_cell.length_a   1.000
_cell.length_b   1.000
_cell.length_c   1.000
_cell.angle_alpha   90.00
_cell.angle_beta   90.00
_cell.angle_gamma   90.00
#
_symmetry.space_group_name_H-M   'P 1'
#
loop_
_entity.id
_entity.type
_entity.pdbx_description
1 polymer ?
#
loop_
_entity_poly.entity_id
_entity_poly.type
_entity_poly.pdbx_seq_one_letter_code
_entity_poly.pdbx_strand_id
1 'polypeptide(L)'
;SEAVIQQAGCVWFPNSAYKTAQAINDFRTEDLPLIVFANWRGFSGGQRDMFDEVLKYGSLIVDAFVAYEQPVFVFIPPFAEIRGGAWVVLDASINAAVME
;
A
#
# COMPACT_ATOMS: atom_id res chain seq x y z
N SER A 1 -26.51 -16.21 4.35
CA SER A 1 -25.98 -16.66 3.05
C SER A 1 -24.50 -16.32 3.02
N GLU A 2 -23.66 -17.27 2.62
CA GLU A 2 -22.24 -16.99 2.39
C GLU A 2 -22.11 -16.25 1.06
N ALA A 3 -21.37 -15.13 1.05
CA ALA A 3 -21.14 -14.32 -0.14
C ALA A 3 -19.69 -14.50 -0.57
N VAL A 4 -19.48 -15.04 -1.76
CA VAL A 4 -18.14 -15.12 -2.37
C VAL A 4 -17.84 -13.76 -3.00
N ILE A 5 -16.83 -13.07 -2.47
CA ILE A 5 -16.36 -11.77 -2.99
C ILE A 5 -15.08 -12.03 -3.78
N GLN A 6 -15.12 -11.77 -5.08
CA GLN A 6 -13.94 -11.89 -5.93
C GLN A 6 -13.13 -10.59 -5.89
N GLN A 7 -11.88 -10.68 -5.44
CA GLN A 7 -10.93 -9.56 -5.44
C GLN A 7 -9.92 -9.75 -6.59
N ALA A 8 -9.88 -8.79 -7.52
CA ALA A 8 -8.95 -8.83 -8.64
C ALA A 8 -7.50 -8.65 -8.17
N GLY A 9 -6.57 -9.38 -8.77
CA GLY A 9 -5.14 -9.22 -8.47
C GLY A 9 -4.62 -7.82 -8.85
N CYS A 10 -3.53 -7.40 -8.19
CA CYS A 10 -2.84 -6.14 -8.46
C CYS A 10 -3.72 -4.90 -8.25
N VAL A 11 -4.66 -4.94 -7.30
CA VAL A 11 -5.54 -3.83 -6.90
C VAL A 11 -5.60 -3.77 -5.39
N TRP A 12 -5.52 -2.57 -4.81
CA TRP A 12 -5.77 -2.40 -3.37
C TRP A 12 -7.26 -2.27 -3.08
N PHE A 13 -7.78 -3.21 -2.33
CA PHE A 13 -9.07 -3.20 -1.63
C PHE A 13 -8.91 -2.72 -0.18
N PRO A 14 -9.98 -2.33 0.52
CA PRO A 14 -9.92 -1.86 1.91
C PRO A 14 -9.07 -2.75 2.84
N ASN A 15 -9.34 -4.06 2.82
CA ASN A 15 -8.63 -5.05 3.63
C ASN A 15 -7.14 -5.13 3.27
N SER A 16 -6.80 -5.12 1.98
CA SER A 16 -5.41 -5.21 1.53
C SER A 16 -4.61 -3.93 1.75
N ALA A 17 -5.24 -2.76 1.64
CA ALA A 17 -4.63 -1.48 1.97
C ALA A 17 -4.33 -1.39 3.47
N TYR A 18 -5.33 -1.75 4.30
CA TYR A 18 -5.16 -1.83 5.75
C TYR A 18 -4.03 -2.79 6.16
N LYS A 19 -4.02 -4.00 5.57
CA LYS A 19 -2.96 -4.99 5.83
C LYS A 19 -1.58 -4.47 5.44
N THR A 20 -1.48 -3.68 4.36
CA THR A 20 -0.22 -3.08 3.93
C THR A 20 0.27 -2.05 4.96
N ALA A 21 -0.59 -1.11 5.37
CA ALA A 21 -0.25 -0.11 6.38
C ALA A 21 0.14 -0.75 7.73
N GLN A 22 -0.55 -1.81 8.13
CA GLN A 22 -0.22 -2.54 9.34
C GLN A 22 1.15 -3.20 9.23
N ALA A 23 1.44 -3.92 8.14
CA ALA A 23 2.74 -4.57 7.96
C ALA A 23 3.91 -3.58 7.98
N ILE A 24 3.73 -2.38 7.40
CA ILE A 24 4.74 -1.31 7.48
C ILE A 24 4.96 -0.91 8.94
N ASN A 25 3.90 -0.68 9.71
CA ASN A 25 4.05 -0.31 11.12
C ASN A 25 4.68 -1.42 11.98
N ASP A 26 4.36 -2.68 11.70
CA ASP A 26 4.92 -3.82 12.40
C ASP A 26 6.44 -3.90 12.13
N PHE A 27 6.88 -3.84 10.87
CA PHE A 27 8.31 -3.84 10.53
C PHE A 27 9.08 -2.64 11.07
N ARG A 28 8.44 -1.46 11.10
CA ARG A 28 9.00 -0.27 11.75
C ARG A 28 9.27 -0.52 13.23
N THR A 29 8.31 -1.13 13.92
CA THR A 29 8.42 -1.43 15.36
C THR A 29 9.47 -2.51 15.64
N GLU A 30 9.70 -3.40 14.68
CA GLU A 30 10.72 -4.44 14.71
C GLU A 30 12.11 -3.95 14.27
N ASP A 31 12.27 -2.67 13.92
CA ASP A 31 13.52 -2.06 13.44
C ASP A 31 14.10 -2.77 12.20
N LEU A 32 13.22 -3.19 11.28
CA LEU A 32 13.59 -3.92 10.08
C LEU A 32 13.62 -3.02 8.83
N PRO A 33 14.56 -3.23 7.88
CA PRO A 33 14.44 -2.65 6.55
C PRO A 33 13.27 -3.28 5.79
N LEU A 34 12.66 -2.52 4.89
CA LEU A 34 11.49 -2.94 4.12
C LEU A 34 11.79 -2.98 2.62
N ILE A 35 11.37 -4.05 1.95
CA ILE A 35 11.36 -4.14 0.48
C ILE A 35 9.92 -4.32 0.00
N VAL A 36 9.45 -3.43 -0.86
CA VAL A 36 8.14 -3.48 -1.51
C VAL A 36 8.30 -3.87 -2.97
N PHE A 37 7.83 -5.06 -3.33
CA PHE A 37 7.69 -5.48 -4.73
C PHE A 37 6.40 -4.90 -5.31
N ALA A 38 6.49 -3.71 -5.90
CA ALA A 38 5.36 -2.92 -6.34
C ALA A 38 4.72 -3.47 -7.63
N ASN A 39 3.43 -3.84 -7.54
CA ASN A 39 2.64 -4.29 -8.68
C ASN A 39 1.14 -4.01 -8.48
N TRP A 40 0.76 -2.73 -8.44
CA TRP A 40 -0.62 -2.29 -8.25
C TRP A 40 -1.08 -1.31 -9.33
N ARG A 41 -2.19 -1.64 -9.98
CA ARG A 41 -2.83 -0.80 -11.01
C ARG A 41 -3.68 0.33 -10.42
N GLY A 42 -3.77 0.41 -9.09
CA GLY A 42 -4.55 1.41 -8.37
C GLY A 42 -5.32 0.83 -7.19
N PHE A 43 -6.21 1.65 -6.64
CA PHE A 43 -7.17 1.27 -5.61
C PHE A 43 -8.50 0.87 -6.24
N SER A 44 -9.26 0.02 -5.55
CA SER A 44 -10.63 -0.30 -5.96
C SER A 44 -11.52 0.93 -5.78
N GLY A 45 -12.07 1.43 -6.89
CA GLY A 45 -13.00 2.57 -6.92
C GLY A 45 -14.47 2.15 -6.93
N GLY A 46 -14.79 0.88 -6.66
CA GLY A 46 -16.18 0.42 -6.61
C GLY A 46 -16.95 1.08 -5.48
N GLN A 47 -18.24 1.36 -5.67
CA GLN A 47 -19.09 2.04 -4.67
C GLN A 47 -19.03 1.36 -3.28
N ARG A 48 -19.01 0.03 -3.26
CA ARG A 48 -18.88 -0.74 -2.03
C ARG A 48 -17.54 -0.49 -1.32
N ASP A 49 -16.42 -0.59 -2.03
CA ASP A 49 -15.09 -0.40 -1.44
C ASP A 49 -14.86 1.05 -0.99
N MET A 50 -15.45 2.01 -1.70
CA MET A 50 -15.47 3.42 -1.30
C MET A 50 -16.25 3.63 0.00
N PHE A 51 -17.41 2.97 0.15
CA PHE A 51 -18.19 2.96 1.39
C PHE A 51 -17.44 2.26 2.52
N ASP A 52 -16.77 1.15 2.21
CA ASP A 52 -15.93 0.37 3.12
C ASP A 52 -14.55 1.06 3.38
N GLU A 53 -14.49 2.39 3.25
CA GLU A 53 -13.38 3.26 3.67
C GLU A 53 -12.03 3.02 2.97
N VAL A 54 -11.99 2.54 1.71
CA VAL A 54 -10.72 2.31 0.98
C VAL A 54 -9.76 3.51 0.99
N LEU A 55 -10.29 4.74 0.94
CA LEU A 55 -9.48 5.96 0.96
C LEU A 55 -8.79 6.20 2.31
N LYS A 56 -9.48 5.90 3.42
CA LYS A 56 -8.90 5.98 4.77
C LYS A 56 -7.76 4.98 4.91
N TYR A 57 -7.92 3.77 4.42
CA TYR A 57 -6.84 2.78 4.47
C TYR A 57 -5.67 3.14 3.53
N GLY A 58 -5.94 3.80 2.40
CA GLY A 58 -4.91 4.38 1.56
C GLY A 58 -4.07 5.45 2.28
N SER A 59 -4.70 6.34 3.07
CA SER A 59 -3.95 7.34 3.83
C SER A 59 -3.09 6.73 4.94
N LEU A 60 -3.54 5.63 5.58
CA LEU A 60 -2.74 4.94 6.59
C LEU A 60 -1.42 4.38 6.05
N ILE A 61 -1.36 4.02 4.75
CA ILE A 61 -0.09 3.62 4.12
C ILE A 61 0.89 4.78 4.12
N VAL A 62 0.43 5.98 3.74
CA VAL A 62 1.23 7.20 3.74
C VAL A 62 1.69 7.54 5.16
N ASP A 63 0.77 7.53 6.13
CA ASP A 63 1.11 7.80 7.53
C ASP A 63 2.18 6.82 8.07
N ALA A 64 2.09 5.55 7.69
CA ALA A 64 3.06 4.53 8.09
C ALA A 64 4.46 4.78 7.51
N PHE A 65 4.56 5.21 6.24
CA PHE A 65 5.84 5.56 5.62
C PHE A 65 6.44 6.85 6.17
N VAL A 66 5.62 7.86 6.46
CA VAL A 66 6.08 9.11 7.10
C VAL A 66 6.75 8.83 8.44
N ALA A 67 6.24 7.86 9.20
CA ALA A 67 6.80 7.49 10.50
C ALA A 67 8.01 6.53 10.41
N TYR A 68 8.34 5.99 9.24
CA TYR A 68 9.35 4.94 9.07
C TYR A 68 10.78 5.49 9.23
N GLU A 69 11.68 4.72 9.87
CA GLU A 69 13.03 5.17 10.23
C GLU A 69 14.15 4.35 9.56
N GLN A 70 13.87 3.11 9.17
CA GLN A 70 14.82 2.20 8.52
C GLN A 70 14.72 2.30 6.98
N PRO A 71 15.71 1.81 6.21
CA PRO A 71 15.65 1.88 4.75
C PRO A 71 14.43 1.14 4.16
N VAL A 72 13.79 1.78 3.18
CA VAL A 72 12.65 1.26 2.43
C VAL A 72 12.97 1.27 0.95
N PHE A 73 12.86 0.12 0.29
CA PHE A 73 13.13 -0.04 -1.14
C PHE A 73 11.82 -0.35 -1.86
N VAL A 74 11.39 0.50 -2.79
CA VAL A 74 10.22 0.27 -3.64
C VAL A 74 10.68 -0.18 -5.03
N PHE A 75 10.67 -1.48 -5.27
CA PHE A 75 11.10 -2.06 -6.54
C PHE A 75 9.90 -2.46 -7.40
N ILE A 76 9.84 -2.00 -8.65
CA ILE A 76 8.84 -2.42 -9.64
C ILE A 76 9.44 -3.55 -10.48
N PRO A 77 9.00 -4.82 -10.32
CA PRO A 77 9.55 -5.94 -11.07
C PRO A 77 9.25 -5.90 -12.58
N PRO A 78 9.94 -6.70 -13.40
CA PRO A 78 9.58 -6.88 -14.81
C PRO A 78 8.12 -7.28 -14.96
N PHE A 79 7.43 -6.67 -15.94
CA PHE A 79 6.01 -6.87 -16.24
C PHE A 79 5.03 -6.42 -15.15
N ALA A 80 5.51 -5.81 -14.06
CA ALA A 80 4.65 -5.20 -13.06
C ALA A 80 4.19 -3.81 -13.51
N GLU A 81 3.09 -3.35 -12.92
CA GLU A 81 2.56 -2.02 -13.16
C GLU A 81 2.37 -1.27 -11.86
N ILE A 82 2.67 0.03 -11.87
CA ILE A 82 2.25 0.96 -10.81
C ILE A 82 1.57 2.15 -11.46
N ARG A 83 0.32 2.43 -11.06
CA ARG A 83 -0.52 3.44 -11.73
C ARG A 83 -1.32 4.27 -10.75
N GLY A 84 -1.54 5.54 -11.11
CA GLY A 84 -2.47 6.45 -10.42
C GLY A 84 -2.24 6.51 -8.92
N GLY A 85 -3.30 6.32 -8.14
CA GLY A 85 -3.24 6.39 -6.68
C GLY A 85 -2.26 5.39 -6.05
N ALA A 86 -1.96 4.26 -6.70
CA ALA A 86 -0.98 3.32 -6.16
C ALA A 86 0.45 3.88 -6.15
N TRP A 87 0.81 4.70 -7.14
CA TRP A 87 2.10 5.41 -7.12
C TRP A 87 2.14 6.44 -5.99
N VAL A 88 1.05 7.20 -5.84
CA VAL A 88 0.97 8.32 -4.89
C VAL A 88 1.26 7.89 -3.45
N VAL A 89 0.85 6.68 -3.05
CA VAL A 89 1.06 6.18 -1.67
C VAL A 89 2.37 5.43 -1.45
N LEU A 90 3.19 5.26 -2.50
CA LEU A 90 4.48 4.56 -2.47
C LEU A 90 5.66 5.45 -2.91
N ASP A 91 5.41 6.70 -3.27
CA ASP A 91 6.41 7.60 -3.81
C ASP A 91 7.49 7.92 -2.76
N ALA A 92 8.76 7.90 -3.17
CA ALA A 92 9.90 8.16 -2.29
C ALA A 92 9.84 9.57 -1.65
N SER A 93 9.14 10.53 -2.25
CA SER A 93 8.97 11.87 -1.66
C SER A 93 8.16 11.89 -0.37
N ILE A 94 7.42 10.82 -0.05
CA ILE A 94 6.72 10.67 1.24
C ILE A 94 7.70 10.71 2.41
N ASN A 95 8.84 10.03 2.27
CA ASN A 95 9.92 10.04 3.26
C ASN A 95 11.29 9.87 2.58
N ALA A 96 11.75 10.96 1.95
CA ALA A 96 12.97 10.97 1.14
C ALA A 96 14.27 10.69 1.92
N ALA A 97 14.21 10.63 3.26
CA ALA A 97 15.37 10.29 4.08
C ALA A 97 15.66 8.79 4.09
N VAL A 98 14.64 7.94 3.88
CA VAL A 98 14.75 6.48 4.05
C VAL A 98 14.18 5.68 2.88
N MET A 99 13.37 6.29 2.01
CA MET A 99 12.74 5.62 0.86
C MET A 99 13.54 5.82 -0.44
N GLU A 100 13.73 4.73 -1.19
CA GLU A 100 14.29 4.71 -2.55
C GLU A 100 13.52 3.84 -3.54
#